data_AF-A0A2D4GCP4-F1
#
_entry.id   AF-A0A2D4GCP4-F1
#
_cell.length_a   1.000
_cell.length_b   1.000
_cell.length_c   1.000
_cell.angle_alpha   90.00
_cell.angle_beta   90.00
_cell.angle_gamma   90.00
#
_symmetry.space_group_name_H-M   'P 1'
#
loop_
_entity.id
_entity.type
_entity.pdbx_description
1 polymer ?
#
loop_
_entity_poly.entity_id
_entity_poly.type
_entity_poly.pdbx_seq_one_letter_code
_entity_poly.pdbx_strand_id
1 'polypeptide(L)'
;LSRKEADHISILVLRAFLFTIPQNVDSSAVLGKCHYIPIKNKRVMDSTVYPGLLIEMPDVHLTLPFKRTASGQIKVALFDMSMSGDLSHTGEGAIVIHHGISLEAEVLDQLLSLGREVITDGVGLVICQKVIHPTLKQYLKENN
;
A
#
# COMPACT_ATOMS: atom_id res chain seq x y z
N LEU A 1 -4.80 31.48 -14.53
CA LEU A 1 -3.41 31.48 -14.04
C LEU A 1 -2.77 32.78 -14.45
N SER A 2 -2.20 33.52 -13.51
CA SER A 2 -1.28 34.60 -13.82
C SER A 2 0.00 34.04 -14.46
N ARG A 3 0.81 34.89 -15.11
CA ARG A 3 2.08 34.47 -15.71
C ARG A 3 3.00 33.77 -14.71
N LYS A 4 3.12 34.32 -13.49
CA LYS A 4 3.93 33.73 -12.42
C LYS A 4 3.45 32.33 -12.02
N GLU A 5 2.14 32.12 -11.96
CA GLU A 5 1.56 30.82 -11.63
C GLU A 5 1.74 29.82 -12.76
N ALA A 6 1.64 30.25 -14.01
CA ALA A 6 1.94 29.43 -15.17
C ALA A 6 3.41 28.98 -15.16
N ASP A 7 4.34 29.91 -14.95
CA ASP A 7 5.78 29.61 -14.87
C ASP A 7 6.08 28.60 -13.74
N HIS A 8 5.48 28.77 -12.57
CA HIS A 8 5.61 27.85 -11.43
C HIS A 8 5.16 26.43 -11.78
N ILE A 9 3.94 26.28 -12.32
CA ILE A 9 3.41 24.97 -12.71
C ILE A 9 4.24 24.34 -13.83
N SER A 10 4.70 25.12 -14.82
CA SER A 10 5.57 24.62 -15.89
C SER A 10 6.87 24.01 -15.34
N ILE A 11 7.49 24.65 -14.35
CA ILE A 11 8.69 24.12 -13.69
C ILE A 11 8.37 22.81 -12.96
N LEU A 12 7.24 22.74 -12.25
CA LEU A 12 6.83 21.53 -11.53
C LEU A 12 6.52 20.38 -12.48
N VAL A 13 5.82 20.62 -13.59
CA VAL A 13 5.51 19.61 -14.61
C VAL A 13 6.79 19.06 -15.22
N LEU A 14 7.74 19.93 -15.56
CA LEU A 14 9.05 19.51 -16.06
C LEU A 14 9.79 18.65 -15.03
N ARG A 15 9.82 19.09 -13.76
CA ARG A 15 10.46 18.33 -12.68
C ARG A 15 9.81 16.96 -12.46
N ALA A 16 8.48 16.88 -12.50
CA ALA A 16 7.75 15.64 -12.36
C ALA A 16 8.04 14.68 -13.52
N PHE A 17 8.12 15.20 -14.75
CA PHE A 17 8.51 14.41 -15.93
C PHE A 17 9.92 13.84 -15.80
N LEU A 18 10.90 14.61 -15.30
CA LEU A 18 12.26 14.09 -15.10
C LEU A 18 12.31 12.91 -14.13
N PHE A 19 11.39 12.84 -13.16
CA PHE A 19 11.26 11.68 -12.26
C PHE A 19 10.67 10.43 -12.94
N THR A 20 10.03 10.54 -14.10
CA THR A 20 9.49 9.37 -14.82
C THR A 20 10.51 8.73 -15.75
N ILE A 21 11.66 9.34 -15.98
CA ILE A 21 12.69 8.81 -16.87
C ILE A 21 13.46 7.69 -16.14
N PRO A 22 13.48 6.45 -16.67
CA PRO A 22 14.22 5.34 -16.07
C PRO A 22 15.73 5.60 -16.12
N GLN A 23 16.45 5.29 -15.04
CA GLN A 23 17.90 5.52 -14.94
C GLN A 23 18.76 4.40 -15.57
N ASN A 24 18.22 3.18 -15.71
CA ASN A 24 18.89 2.05 -16.34
C ASN A 24 18.02 1.55 -17.51
N VAL A 25 18.60 1.47 -18.70
CA VAL A 25 17.89 1.14 -19.96
C VAL A 25 18.64 0.05 -20.71
N ASP A 26 18.54 -1.18 -20.21
CA ASP A 26 19.05 -2.38 -20.90
C ASP A 26 18.04 -2.95 -21.90
N SER A 27 16.78 -2.49 -21.87
CA SER A 27 15.74 -2.74 -22.87
C SER A 27 14.70 -1.61 -22.84
N SER A 28 13.78 -1.59 -23.82
CA SER A 28 12.84 -0.50 -24.12
C SER A 28 12.41 0.34 -22.91
N ALA A 29 12.84 1.60 -22.88
CA ALA A 29 12.56 2.53 -21.80
C ALA A 29 11.05 2.84 -21.74
N VAL A 30 10.36 2.37 -20.70
CA VAL A 30 9.00 2.81 -20.40
C VAL A 30 9.07 3.92 -19.36
N LEU A 31 8.52 5.10 -19.69
CA LEU A 31 8.42 6.18 -18.72
C LEU A 31 7.46 5.80 -17.58
N GLY A 32 7.83 6.18 -16.37
CA GLY A 32 6.95 6.13 -15.21
C GLY A 32 5.69 6.98 -15.38
N LYS A 33 4.75 6.84 -14.44
CA LYS A 33 3.49 7.60 -14.43
C LYS A 33 3.60 8.80 -13.50
N CYS A 34 3.02 9.92 -13.94
CA CYS A 34 2.86 11.12 -13.11
C CYS A 34 1.38 11.33 -12.80
N HIS A 35 1.06 11.58 -11.53
CA HIS A 35 -0.29 11.86 -11.07
C HIS A 35 -0.39 13.31 -10.61
N TYR A 36 -1.41 14.03 -11.08
CA TYR A 36 -1.68 15.43 -10.72
C TYR A 36 -2.94 15.49 -9.86
N ILE A 37 -2.80 15.91 -8.61
CA ILE A 37 -3.90 15.95 -7.64
C ILE A 37 -4.28 17.41 -7.35
N PRO A 38 -5.40 17.92 -7.89
CA PRO A 38 -5.85 19.27 -7.60
C PRO A 38 -6.45 19.35 -6.20
N ILE A 39 -5.98 20.31 -5.39
CA ILE A 39 -6.50 20.57 -4.05
C ILE A 39 -7.31 21.86 -4.06
N LYS A 40 -8.60 21.76 -3.75
CA LYS A 40 -9.50 22.92 -3.67
C LYS A 40 -9.05 23.88 -2.56
N ASN A 41 -9.28 25.18 -2.77
CA ASN A 41 -9.00 26.24 -1.79
C ASN A 41 -7.51 26.36 -1.37
N LYS A 42 -6.59 25.93 -2.24
CA LYS A 42 -5.14 26.14 -2.08
C LYS A 42 -4.61 27.04 -3.19
N ARG A 43 -3.53 27.77 -2.92
CA ARG A 43 -2.92 28.65 -3.93
C ARG A 43 -2.11 27.81 -4.89
N VAL A 44 -2.06 28.23 -6.16
CA VAL A 44 -1.26 27.54 -7.18
C VAL A 44 0.21 27.51 -6.78
N MET A 45 0.71 28.58 -6.16
CA MET A 45 2.08 28.68 -5.67
C MET A 45 2.43 27.67 -4.57
N ASP A 46 1.44 27.09 -3.89
CA ASP A 46 1.66 26.07 -2.85
C ASP A 46 1.77 24.66 -3.46
N SER A 47 1.63 24.53 -4.78
CA SER A 47 1.82 23.26 -5.50
C SER A 47 3.27 22.79 -5.39
N THR A 48 3.45 21.48 -5.31
CA THR A 48 4.77 20.84 -5.20
C THR A 48 4.75 19.43 -5.82
N VAL A 49 5.93 18.87 -6.06
CA VAL A 49 6.13 17.54 -6.64
C VAL A 49 6.75 16.65 -5.58
N TYR A 50 6.13 15.49 -5.35
CA TYR A 50 6.65 14.44 -4.50
C TYR A 50 7.01 13.22 -5.35
N PRO A 51 8.29 12.81 -5.40
CA PRO A 51 8.65 11.52 -5.98
C PRO A 51 8.20 10.40 -5.04
N GLY A 52 7.63 9.32 -5.60
CA GLY A 52 7.24 8.14 -4.83
C GLY A 52 5.84 7.64 -5.15
N LEU A 53 5.27 6.90 -4.19
CA LEU A 53 3.95 6.28 -4.31
C LEU A 53 2.90 7.12 -3.59
N LEU A 54 1.82 7.45 -4.29
CA LEU A 54 0.62 8.05 -3.69
C LEU A 54 -0.40 6.94 -3.44
N ILE A 55 -0.81 6.76 -2.19
CA ILE A 55 -1.82 5.78 -1.77
C ILE A 55 -3.05 6.55 -1.32
N GLU A 56 -4.17 6.34 -2.00
CA GLU A 56 -5.48 6.83 -1.55
C GLU A 56 -5.93 5.97 -0.35
N MET A 57 -6.26 6.63 0.76
CA MET A 57 -6.66 5.97 2.00
C MET A 57 -8.06 6.43 2.39
N PRO A 58 -8.93 5.54 2.90
CA PRO A 58 -10.23 5.95 3.43
C PRO A 58 -10.06 6.89 4.65
N ASP A 59 -11.00 7.81 4.86
CA ASP A 59 -10.99 8.92 5.86
C ASP A 59 -10.86 8.51 7.35
N VAL A 60 -10.51 7.25 7.64
CA VAL A 60 -10.38 6.72 9.00
C VAL A 60 -9.05 7.19 9.61
N HIS A 61 -9.14 8.25 10.43
CA HIS A 61 -8.19 8.74 11.43
C HIS A 61 -6.73 8.23 11.28
N LEU A 62 -5.93 8.99 10.53
CA LEU A 62 -4.48 8.83 10.36
C LEU A 62 -3.69 9.25 11.62
N THR A 63 -3.97 8.63 12.75
CA THR A 63 -3.01 8.51 13.85
C THR A 63 -2.63 7.05 14.01
N LEU A 64 -2.22 6.42 12.91
CA LEU A 64 -1.55 5.12 12.98
C LEU A 64 -0.06 5.41 13.12
N PRO A 65 0.59 5.06 14.24
CA PRO A 65 2.03 5.10 14.30
C PRO A 65 2.54 4.02 13.35
N PHE A 66 2.87 4.40 12.11
CA PHE A 66 3.57 3.49 11.23
C PHE A 66 4.89 3.16 11.88
N LYS A 67 5.13 1.86 12.13
CA LYS A 67 6.45 1.41 12.55
C LYS A 67 7.45 1.80 11.45
N ARG A 68 8.45 2.59 11.83
CA ARG A 68 9.50 3.07 10.92
C ARG A 68 10.79 2.32 11.23
N THR A 69 11.57 2.10 10.19
CA THR A 69 12.96 1.65 10.31
C THR A 69 13.79 2.72 11.03
N ALA A 70 15.01 2.36 11.44
CA ALA A 70 15.97 3.34 11.98
C ALA A 70 16.26 4.51 11.01
N SER A 71 16.13 4.29 9.69
CA SER A 71 16.25 5.31 8.64
C SER A 71 14.98 6.14 8.43
N GLY A 72 13.92 5.91 9.20
CA GLY A 72 12.64 6.60 9.07
C GLY A 72 11.75 6.12 7.92
N GLN A 73 12.11 5.03 7.24
CA GLN A 73 11.34 4.44 6.14
C GLN A 73 10.22 3.53 6.68
N ILE A 74 9.13 3.39 5.91
CA ILE A 74 8.06 2.43 6.22
C ILE A 74 8.30 1.20 5.34
N LYS A 75 8.52 0.04 5.97
CA LYS A 75 8.55 -1.24 5.25
C LYS A 75 7.11 -1.67 4.98
N VAL A 76 6.78 -1.95 3.73
CA VAL A 76 5.41 -2.28 3.27
C VAL A 76 5.35 -3.73 2.82
N ALA A 77 4.34 -4.47 3.29
CA ALA A 77 3.96 -5.77 2.73
C ALA A 77 2.69 -5.59 1.90
N LEU A 78 2.77 -5.95 0.62
CA LEU A 78 1.65 -5.92 -0.32
C LEU A 78 1.26 -7.35 -0.68
N PHE A 79 0.02 -7.71 -0.34
CA PHE A 79 -0.61 -8.97 -0.73
C PHE A 79 -1.59 -8.68 -1.87
N ASP A 80 -1.37 -9.33 -3.01
CA ASP A 80 -2.22 -9.23 -4.21
C ASP A 80 -3.51 -10.06 -4.08
N MET A 81 -3.75 -10.67 -2.92
CA MET A 81 -4.94 -11.44 -2.59
C MET A 81 -5.67 -10.93 -1.35
N SER A 82 -6.87 -11.47 -1.12
CA SER A 82 -7.59 -11.28 0.14
C SER A 82 -6.89 -12.04 1.27
N MET A 83 -6.83 -11.43 2.46
CA MET A 83 -6.39 -12.07 3.70
C MET A 83 -7.59 -12.37 4.61
N SER A 84 -8.76 -12.63 4.02
CA SER A 84 -10.02 -12.90 4.73
C SER A 84 -10.10 -14.31 5.30
N GLY A 85 -9.29 -15.25 4.83
CA GLY A 85 -9.40 -16.66 5.21
C GLY A 85 -10.66 -17.34 4.68
N ASP A 86 -11.44 -16.67 3.83
CA ASP A 86 -12.55 -17.32 3.15
C ASP A 86 -12.05 -18.17 1.99
N LEU A 87 -12.76 -19.27 1.74
CA LEU A 87 -12.46 -20.22 0.67
C LEU A 87 -13.25 -19.87 -0.59
N SER A 88 -13.77 -18.65 -0.72
CA SER A 88 -14.58 -18.25 -1.87
C SER A 88 -13.78 -18.24 -3.19
N HIS A 89 -12.46 -18.36 -3.09
CA HIS A 89 -11.51 -18.31 -4.20
C HIS A 89 -10.80 -19.64 -4.49
N THR A 90 -11.18 -20.77 -3.88
CA THR A 90 -10.50 -22.07 -4.09
C THR A 90 -10.75 -22.72 -5.46
N GLY A 91 -11.39 -22.04 -6.40
CA GLY A 91 -11.69 -22.55 -7.75
C GLY A 91 -12.71 -23.68 -7.72
N GLU A 92 -12.81 -24.43 -8.82
CA GLU A 92 -13.64 -25.64 -8.91
C GLU A 92 -12.89 -26.83 -8.30
N GLY A 93 -13.17 -27.11 -7.02
CA GLY A 93 -12.57 -28.23 -6.31
C GLY A 93 -13.33 -28.56 -5.02
N ALA A 94 -13.42 -29.86 -4.68
CA ALA A 94 -13.99 -30.30 -3.42
C ALA A 94 -12.89 -30.37 -2.35
N ILE A 95 -13.11 -29.70 -1.21
CA ILE A 95 -12.25 -29.81 -0.04
C ILE A 95 -12.76 -30.97 0.82
N VAL A 96 -11.91 -31.96 1.05
CA VAL A 96 -12.22 -33.09 1.95
C VAL A 96 -11.63 -32.78 3.32
N ILE A 97 -12.50 -32.62 4.32
CA ILE A 97 -12.10 -32.31 5.70
C ILE A 97 -12.18 -33.59 6.53
N HIS A 98 -11.09 -33.94 7.20
CA HIS A 98 -11.10 -35.06 8.15
C HIS A 98 -11.96 -34.74 9.38
N HIS A 99 -12.64 -35.75 9.90
CA HIS A 99 -13.52 -35.60 11.05
C HIS A 99 -12.77 -35.02 12.27
N GLY A 100 -13.32 -33.96 12.86
CA GLY A 100 -12.76 -33.31 14.05
C GLY A 100 -11.84 -32.11 13.77
N ILE A 101 -11.57 -31.78 12.51
CA ILE A 101 -10.79 -30.59 12.14
C ILE A 101 -11.76 -29.43 11.82
N SER A 102 -11.54 -28.27 12.46
CA SER A 102 -12.14 -27.01 12.01
C SER A 102 -11.21 -26.37 11.00
N LEU A 103 -11.67 -26.29 9.76
CA LEU A 103 -10.92 -25.67 8.67
C LEU A 103 -10.73 -24.16 8.91
N GLU A 104 -11.75 -23.51 9.47
CA GLU A 104 -11.70 -22.08 9.80
C GLU A 104 -10.63 -21.77 10.84
N ALA A 105 -10.48 -22.64 11.85
CA ALA A 105 -9.44 -22.50 12.86
C ALA A 105 -8.04 -22.66 12.25
N GLU A 106 -7.84 -23.67 11.40
CA GLU A 106 -6.56 -23.92 10.73
C GLU A 106 -6.15 -22.76 9.81
N VAL A 107 -7.11 -22.24 9.02
CA VAL A 107 -6.85 -21.08 8.14
C VAL A 107 -6.52 -19.84 8.97
N LEU A 108 -7.23 -19.62 10.08
CA LEU A 108 -6.94 -18.50 10.96
C LEU A 108 -5.55 -18.62 11.60
N ASP A 109 -5.14 -19.81 12.03
CA ASP A 109 -3.81 -20.05 12.59
C ASP A 109 -2.71 -19.75 11.56
N GLN A 110 -2.91 -20.13 10.29
CA GLN A 110 -1.99 -19.77 9.20
C GLN A 110 -1.92 -18.26 8.97
N LEU A 111 -3.07 -17.57 8.97
CA LEU A 111 -3.11 -16.10 8.86
C LEU A 111 -2.39 -15.42 10.02
N LEU A 112 -2.52 -15.93 11.24
CA LEU A 112 -1.83 -15.41 12.42
C LEU A 112 -0.33 -15.69 12.39
N SER A 113 0.08 -16.86 11.89
CA SER A 113 1.49 -17.19 11.65
C SER A 113 2.13 -16.18 10.69
N LEU A 114 1.46 -15.90 9.56
CA LEU A 114 1.88 -14.86 8.62
C LEU A 114 1.94 -13.47 9.28
N GLY A 115 0.94 -13.14 10.10
CA GLY A 115 0.93 -11.88 10.86
C GLY A 115 2.15 -11.73 11.79
N ARG A 116 2.57 -12.83 12.43
CA ARG A 116 3.76 -12.86 13.30
C ARG A 116 5.04 -12.62 12.51
N GLU A 117 5.18 -13.20 11.33
CA GLU A 117 6.31 -12.97 10.44
C GLU A 117 6.37 -11.49 10.02
N VAL A 118 5.24 -10.92 9.59
CA VAL A 118 5.12 -9.50 9.22
C VAL A 118 5.62 -8.57 10.34
N ILE A 119 5.25 -8.84 11.59
CA ILE A 119 5.69 -8.04 12.76
C ILE A 119 7.20 -8.22 13.00
N THR A 120 7.67 -9.46 12.96
CA THR A 120 9.09 -9.83 13.17
C THR A 120 9.98 -9.15 12.13
N ASP A 121 9.51 -9.09 10.90
CA ASP A 121 10.15 -8.43 9.78
C ASP A 121 10.16 -6.91 9.86
N GLY A 122 9.51 -6.32 10.86
CA GLY A 122 9.43 -4.87 11.03
C GLY A 122 8.61 -4.16 9.96
N VAL A 123 7.61 -4.84 9.39
CA VAL A 123 6.68 -4.25 8.42
C VAL A 123 5.79 -3.23 9.14
N GLY A 124 5.82 -1.98 8.69
CA GLY A 124 5.02 -0.89 9.26
C GLY A 124 3.69 -0.64 8.55
N LEU A 125 3.48 -1.22 7.37
CA LEU A 125 2.23 -1.11 6.61
C LEU A 125 1.92 -2.41 5.88
N VAL A 126 0.73 -2.94 6.14
CA VAL A 126 0.20 -4.13 5.45
C VAL A 126 -0.96 -3.70 4.55
N ILE A 127 -0.89 -4.06 3.28
CA ILE A 127 -1.91 -3.79 2.28
C ILE A 127 -2.32 -5.11 1.64
N CYS A 128 -3.63 -5.32 1.46
CA CYS A 128 -4.18 -6.46 0.72
C CYS A 128 -5.18 -5.98 -0.34
N GLN A 129 -5.44 -6.78 -1.37
CA GLN A 129 -6.34 -6.42 -2.46
C GLN A 129 -7.80 -6.19 -2.02
N LYS A 130 -8.28 -6.94 -1.01
CA LYS A 130 -9.70 -6.94 -0.62
C LYS A 130 -9.92 -6.74 0.88
N VAL A 131 -9.78 -7.81 1.66
CA VAL A 131 -10.18 -7.84 3.07
C VAL A 131 -9.06 -8.45 3.91
N ILE A 132 -8.82 -7.88 5.10
CA ILE A 132 -8.03 -8.52 6.15
C ILE A 132 -8.99 -9.11 7.15
N HIS A 133 -8.81 -10.40 7.49
CA HIS A 133 -9.59 -11.08 8.51
C HIS A 133 -9.61 -10.24 9.81
N PRO A 134 -10.78 -10.01 10.46
CA PRO A 134 -10.88 -9.13 11.61
C PRO A 134 -9.90 -9.46 12.75
N THR A 135 -9.75 -10.74 13.09
CA THR A 135 -8.79 -11.21 14.10
C THR A 135 -7.34 -10.90 13.73
N LEU A 136 -6.93 -11.14 12.47
CA LEU A 136 -5.59 -10.78 12.01
C LEU A 136 -5.39 -9.26 12.03
N LYS A 137 -6.40 -8.49 11.61
CA LYS A 137 -6.37 -7.03 11.64
C LYS A 137 -6.20 -6.50 13.06
N GLN A 138 -6.87 -7.11 14.04
CA GLN A 138 -6.71 -6.76 15.45
C GLN A 138 -5.30 -7.14 15.96
N TYR A 139 -4.85 -8.35 15.68
CA TYR A 139 -3.51 -8.83 16.04
C TYR A 139 -2.41 -7.90 15.52
N LEU A 140 -2.47 -7.50 14.25
CA LEU A 140 -1.51 -6.57 13.64
C LEU A 140 -1.56 -5.16 14.24
N LYS A 141 -2.71 -4.71 14.77
CA LYS A 141 -2.85 -3.39 15.42
C LYS A 141 -2.30 -3.38 16.84
N GLU A 142 -2.45 -4.49 17.57
CA GLU A 142 -2.00 -4.60 18.96
C GLU A 142 -0.49 -4.82 19.07
N ASN A 143 0.16 -5.27 17.99
CA ASN A 143 1.57 -5.68 17.98
C ASN A 143 2.47 -4.87 17.03
N ASN A 144 1.96 -3.79 16.42
CA ASN A 144 2.74 -2.80 15.66
C ASN A 144 2.89 -1.49 16.42
#